data_AF-A0AAV2JNR5-F1
#
_entry.id   AF-A0AAV2JNR5-F1
#
_cell.length_a   1.000
_cell.length_b   1.000
_cell.length_c   1.000
_cell.angle_alpha   90.00
_cell.angle_beta   90.00
_cell.angle_gamma   90.00
#
_symmetry.space_group_name_H-M   'P 1'
#
loop_
_entity.id
_entity.type
_entity.pdbx_description
1 polymer ?
#
loop_
_entity_poly.entity_id
_entity_poly.type
_entity_poly.pdbx_seq_one_letter_code
_entity_poly.pdbx_strand_id
1 'polypeptide(L)'
;MIAKDMLPISFVEDRAFTKLSDARTLELTDNSWSVMEELMPVLHSLKHATTALCGESAVSISMVYPVTATLISKHLKENEGESPKVSQFKRSVSASLERRLAPTDVCSAGKVAYIASFLDPRHKHLRFTSDDVKVAVQAKVSDLLSSRPEPELVEAVAVEPEETELRAKKPRSDAASVSAIAALFGEDYYKEDTTDIESELNRYCQDKCPPPQIDPMDWIKPDKKNCAKP
;
A
#
# COMPACT_ATOMS: atom_id res chain seq x y z
N MET A 1 -15.93 22.77 22.94
CA MET A 1 -15.27 24.08 22.79
C MET A 1 -14.90 24.32 21.32
N ILE A 2 -15.89 24.25 20.43
CA ILE A 2 -15.73 24.52 18.98
C ILE A 2 -16.95 25.36 18.59
N ALA A 3 -16.92 26.63 18.96
CA ALA A 3 -17.98 27.59 18.63
C ALA A 3 -17.39 28.97 18.31
N LYS A 4 -16.10 29.05 17.99
CA LYS A 4 -15.40 30.33 17.82
C LYS A 4 -15.10 30.72 16.37
N ASP A 5 -15.33 29.84 15.41
CA ASP A 5 -15.06 30.11 13.98
C ASP A 5 -16.32 29.99 13.09
N MET A 6 -17.52 30.20 13.64
CA MET A 6 -18.78 30.27 12.88
C MET A 6 -19.12 31.70 12.42
N LEU A 7 -18.15 32.38 11.81
CA LEU A 7 -18.34 33.67 11.14
C LEU A 7 -19.35 33.72 9.96
N PRO A 8 -19.95 32.62 9.43
CA PRO A 8 -21.02 32.76 8.42
C PRO A 8 -22.42 33.01 9.00
N ILE A 9 -22.68 32.68 10.27
CA ILE A 9 -24.05 32.71 10.83
C ILE A 9 -24.56 34.16 10.95
N SER A 10 -23.68 35.11 11.28
CA SER A 10 -24.07 36.51 11.46
C SER A 10 -24.49 37.23 10.17
N PHE A 11 -24.10 36.73 8.99
CA PHE A 11 -24.46 37.37 7.72
C PHE A 11 -25.89 37.03 7.28
N VAL A 12 -26.36 35.80 7.54
CA VAL A 12 -27.72 35.38 7.18
C VAL A 12 -28.75 36.10 8.04
N GLU A 13 -28.41 36.39 9.29
CA GLU A 13 -29.27 37.16 10.23
C GLU A 13 -29.27 38.67 9.95
N ASP A 14 -28.30 39.18 9.16
CA ASP A 14 -28.21 40.59 8.84
C ASP A 14 -29.27 41.00 7.81
N ARG A 15 -30.33 41.63 8.30
CA ARG A 15 -31.46 42.12 7.51
C ARG A 15 -31.07 43.24 6.54
N ALA A 16 -29.87 43.81 6.64
CA ALA A 16 -29.37 44.77 5.67
C ALA A 16 -29.00 44.12 4.32
N PHE A 17 -28.71 42.81 4.32
CA PHE A 17 -28.22 42.10 3.13
C PHE A 17 -29.09 40.91 2.71
N THR A 18 -29.80 40.28 3.65
CA THR A 18 -30.58 39.07 3.38
C THR A 18 -32.07 39.33 3.58
N LYS A 19 -32.89 39.16 2.53
CA LYS A 19 -34.35 39.28 2.66
C LYS A 19 -34.86 38.14 3.55
N LEU A 20 -35.93 38.39 4.32
CA LEU A 20 -36.49 37.44 5.29
C LEU A 20 -36.96 36.11 4.64
N SER A 21 -37.37 36.16 3.36
CA SER A 21 -37.67 34.98 2.54
C SER A 21 -36.42 34.15 2.25
N ASP A 22 -35.31 34.83 1.99
CA ASP A 22 -34.06 34.23 1.55
C ASP A 22 -33.32 33.65 2.76
N ALA A 23 -33.34 34.36 3.90
CA ALA A 23 -32.80 33.88 5.17
C ALA A 23 -33.47 32.57 5.63
N ARG A 24 -34.81 32.48 5.58
CA ARG A 24 -35.54 31.24 5.91
C ARG A 24 -35.24 30.07 5.00
N THR A 25 -34.79 30.34 3.77
CA THR A 25 -34.40 29.31 2.81
C THR A 25 -32.94 28.86 3.01
N LEU A 26 -32.12 29.74 3.60
CA LEU A 26 -30.69 29.52 3.88
C LEU A 26 -30.44 28.96 5.28
N GLU A 27 -31.39 29.10 6.21
CA GLU A 27 -31.33 28.52 7.56
C GLU A 27 -31.46 27.00 7.50
N LEU A 28 -30.43 26.31 7.97
CA LEU A 28 -30.47 24.86 8.16
C LEU A 28 -31.38 24.54 9.34
N THR A 29 -32.35 23.65 9.11
CA THR A 29 -33.22 23.14 10.18
C THR A 29 -32.43 22.38 11.23
N ASP A 30 -32.91 22.34 12.48
CA ASP A 30 -32.29 21.57 13.57
C ASP A 30 -32.07 20.09 13.20
N ASN A 31 -33.02 19.51 12.46
CA ASN A 31 -32.91 18.16 11.93
C ASN A 31 -31.75 18.02 10.93
N SER A 32 -31.48 19.03 10.10
CA SER A 32 -30.32 19.03 9.21
C SER A 32 -29.00 19.13 9.98
N TRP A 33 -28.96 19.95 11.05
CA TRP A 33 -27.79 20.04 11.93
C TRP A 33 -27.50 18.71 12.63
N SER A 34 -28.51 18.08 13.21
CA SER A 34 -28.39 16.77 13.85
C SER A 34 -27.85 15.71 12.89
N VAL A 35 -28.36 15.65 11.65
CA VAL A 35 -27.86 14.69 10.65
C VAL A 35 -26.41 14.96 10.27
N MET A 36 -25.98 16.22 10.17
CA MET A 36 -24.58 16.54 9.92
C MET A 36 -23.69 16.07 11.07
N GLU A 37 -24.06 16.37 12.31
CA GLU A 37 -23.33 15.93 13.51
C GLU A 37 -23.22 14.41 13.59
N GLU A 38 -24.29 13.69 13.28
CA GLU A 38 -24.30 12.22 13.23
C GLU A 38 -23.40 11.65 12.11
N LEU A 39 -23.28 12.34 10.97
CA LEU A 39 -22.43 11.90 9.85
C LEU A 39 -20.94 12.25 10.05
N MET A 40 -20.62 13.25 10.87
CA MET A 40 -19.24 13.71 11.09
C MET A 40 -18.23 12.59 11.38
N PRO A 41 -18.49 11.60 12.27
CA PRO A 41 -17.54 10.53 12.54
C PRO A 41 -17.23 9.65 11.32
N VAL A 42 -18.25 9.38 10.49
CA VAL A 42 -18.09 8.58 9.26
C VAL A 42 -17.30 9.38 8.23
N LEU A 43 -17.61 10.67 8.07
CA LEU A 43 -16.87 11.56 7.17
C LEU A 43 -15.41 11.73 7.59
N HIS A 44 -15.11 11.80 8.89
CA HIS A 44 -13.73 11.79 9.38
C HIS A 44 -12.98 10.51 9.01
N SER A 45 -13.64 9.35 9.10
CA SER A 45 -13.05 8.08 8.71
C SER A 45 -12.73 8.04 7.20
N LEU A 46 -13.63 8.58 6.37
CA LEU A 46 -13.41 8.73 4.93
C LEU A 46 -12.28 9.72 4.60
N LYS A 47 -12.18 10.81 5.36
CA LYS A 47 -11.06 11.76 5.26
C LYS A 47 -9.74 11.06 5.55
N HIS A 48 -9.64 10.32 6.66
CA HIS A 48 -8.41 9.59 7.00
C HIS A 48 -8.03 8.56 5.93
N ALA A 49 -9.00 7.81 5.41
CA ALA A 49 -8.76 6.87 4.32
C ALA A 49 -8.24 7.57 3.05
N THR A 50 -8.84 8.70 2.67
CA THR A 50 -8.42 9.47 1.49
C THR A 50 -7.03 10.08 1.71
N THR A 51 -6.74 10.63 2.88
CA THR A 51 -5.40 11.14 3.22
C THR A 51 -4.35 10.03 3.16
N ALA A 52 -4.67 8.82 3.64
CA ALA A 52 -3.75 7.68 3.56
C ALA A 52 -3.50 7.23 2.11
N LEU A 53 -4.50 7.33 1.23
CA LEU A 53 -4.39 6.93 -0.19
C LEU A 53 -3.84 8.03 -1.10
N CYS A 54 -3.90 9.30 -0.68
CA CYS A 54 -3.49 10.46 -1.47
C CYS A 54 -2.29 11.22 -0.88
N GLY A 55 -1.65 10.71 0.17
CA GLY A 55 -0.55 11.40 0.86
C GLY A 55 0.73 11.50 0.02
N GLU A 56 1.26 12.72 -0.14
CA GLU A 56 2.30 13.07 -1.12
C GLU A 56 3.65 12.37 -0.93
N SER A 57 4.01 11.91 0.27
CA SER A 57 5.33 11.33 0.54
C SER A 57 5.43 9.81 0.35
N ALA A 58 4.30 9.10 0.37
CA ALA A 58 4.30 7.62 0.35
C ALA A 58 2.96 7.03 -0.15
N VAL A 59 2.40 7.55 -1.26
CA VAL A 59 1.28 6.88 -1.93
C VAL A 59 1.76 5.52 -2.43
N SER A 60 1.37 4.45 -1.74
CA SER A 60 1.60 3.10 -2.22
C SER A 60 0.30 2.46 -2.63
N ILE A 61 0.28 1.92 -3.84
CA ILE A 61 -0.81 1.08 -4.35
C ILE A 61 -1.08 -0.13 -3.44
N SER A 62 -0.11 -0.51 -2.60
CA SER A 62 -0.25 -1.54 -1.56
C SER A 62 -1.25 -1.19 -0.45
N MET A 63 -1.59 0.09 -0.27
CA MET A 63 -2.52 0.56 0.77
C MET A 63 -4.00 0.44 0.35
N VAL A 64 -4.29 0.30 -0.95
CA VAL A 64 -5.66 0.36 -1.49
C VAL A 64 -6.57 -0.66 -0.82
N TYR A 65 -6.16 -1.93 -0.78
CA TYR A 65 -6.96 -2.99 -0.16
C TYR A 65 -6.98 -2.94 1.37
N PRO A 66 -5.84 -2.78 2.08
CA PRO A 66 -5.84 -2.62 3.53
C PRO A 66 -6.77 -1.50 4.01
N VAL A 67 -6.72 -0.33 3.39
CA VAL A 67 -7.55 0.83 3.75
C VAL A 67 -9.02 0.54 3.45
N THR A 68 -9.34 0.06 2.25
CA THR A 68 -10.72 -0.21 1.84
C THR A 68 -11.38 -1.28 2.70
N ALA A 69 -10.69 -2.40 2.92
CA ALA A 69 -11.20 -3.50 3.74
C ALA A 69 -11.39 -3.08 5.21
N THR A 70 -10.47 -2.25 5.75
CA THR A 70 -10.62 -1.69 7.10
C THR A 70 -11.79 -0.72 7.18
N LEU A 71 -11.98 0.12 6.17
CA LEU A 71 -13.08 1.08 6.10
C LEU A 71 -14.44 0.36 6.10
N ILE A 72 -14.60 -0.68 5.27
CA ILE A 72 -15.82 -1.48 5.20
C ILE A 72 -16.06 -2.24 6.51
N SER A 73 -15.06 -2.97 7.01
CA SER A 73 -15.23 -3.87 8.16
C SER A 73 -15.37 -3.16 9.50
N LYS A 74 -14.80 -1.96 9.67
CA LYS A 74 -14.79 -1.23 10.95
C LYS A 74 -15.60 0.06 10.93
N HIS A 75 -15.39 0.93 9.93
CA HIS A 75 -15.90 2.30 9.97
C HIS A 75 -17.26 2.47 9.29
N LEU A 76 -17.57 1.62 8.31
CA LEU A 76 -18.85 1.60 7.59
C LEU A 76 -19.75 0.45 8.01
N LYS A 77 -19.35 -0.31 9.03
CA LYS A 77 -20.22 -1.32 9.65
C LYS A 77 -21.39 -0.60 10.35
N GLU A 78 -22.60 -1.09 10.12
CA GLU A 78 -23.80 -0.60 10.79
C GLU A 78 -23.73 -0.96 12.27
N ASN A 79 -24.00 0.02 13.14
CA ASN A 79 -24.09 -0.21 14.58
C ASN A 79 -25.53 -0.12 15.06
N GLU A 80 -25.87 -0.89 16.10
CA GLU A 80 -27.17 -0.78 16.75
C GLU A 80 -27.32 0.59 17.42
N GLY A 81 -28.43 1.27 17.16
CA GLY A 81 -28.71 2.61 17.69
C GLY A 81 -28.31 3.77 16.78
N GLU A 82 -27.75 3.52 15.59
CA GLU A 82 -27.50 4.57 14.60
C GLU A 82 -28.79 5.03 13.91
N SER A 83 -28.82 6.31 13.52
CA SER A 83 -29.96 6.84 12.79
C SER A 83 -30.09 6.17 11.41
N PRO A 84 -31.32 6.01 10.88
CA PRO A 84 -31.54 5.35 9.60
C PRO A 84 -30.79 6.03 8.45
N LYS A 85 -30.54 7.34 8.55
CA LYS A 85 -29.78 8.09 7.54
C LYS A 85 -28.29 7.73 7.57
N VAL A 86 -27.68 7.62 8.75
CA VAL A 86 -26.28 7.17 8.89
C VAL A 86 -26.11 5.74 8.39
N SER A 87 -27.02 4.83 8.77
CA SER A 87 -26.97 3.44 8.31
C SER A 87 -27.12 3.35 6.79
N GLN A 88 -28.06 4.12 6.20
CA GLN A 88 -28.22 4.18 4.75
C GLN A 88 -26.97 4.74 4.05
N PHE A 89 -26.36 5.79 4.59
CA PHE A 89 -25.13 6.37 4.07
C PHE A 89 -23.99 5.33 4.09
N LYS A 90 -23.73 4.72 5.25
CA LYS A 90 -22.71 3.68 5.41
C LYS A 90 -22.90 2.53 4.43
N ARG A 91 -24.12 2.00 4.32
CA ARG A 91 -24.46 0.92 3.38
C ARG A 91 -24.19 1.30 1.93
N SER A 92 -24.58 2.52 1.54
CA SER A 92 -24.39 3.02 0.18
C SER A 92 -22.90 3.18 -0.16
N VAL A 93 -22.10 3.68 0.78
CA VAL A 93 -20.65 3.82 0.61
C VAL A 93 -19.96 2.45 0.58
N SER A 94 -20.30 1.54 1.50
CA SER A 94 -19.79 0.16 1.50
C SER A 94 -20.07 -0.54 0.19
N ALA A 95 -21.32 -0.51 -0.28
CA ALA A 95 -21.70 -1.14 -1.55
C ALA A 95 -20.96 -0.54 -2.76
N SER A 96 -20.68 0.78 -2.74
CA SER A 96 -19.88 1.44 -3.78
C SER A 96 -18.42 0.95 -3.77
N LEU A 97 -17.81 0.85 -2.59
CA LEU A 97 -16.44 0.36 -2.44
C LEU A 97 -16.30 -1.12 -2.79
N GLU A 98 -17.24 -1.95 -2.32
CA GLU A 98 -17.30 -3.37 -2.66
C GLU A 98 -17.45 -3.59 -4.16
N ARG A 99 -18.33 -2.84 -4.82
CA ARG A 99 -18.50 -2.93 -6.28
C ARG A 99 -17.21 -2.58 -7.04
N ARG A 100 -16.50 -1.54 -6.62
CA ARG A 100 -15.34 -1.02 -7.34
C ARG A 100 -14.07 -1.83 -7.09
N LEU A 101 -13.89 -2.30 -5.86
CA LEU A 101 -12.63 -2.91 -5.43
C LEU A 101 -12.78 -4.41 -5.16
N ALA A 102 -13.96 -4.86 -4.74
CA ALA A 102 -14.27 -6.25 -4.41
C ALA A 102 -13.19 -6.90 -3.52
N PRO A 103 -12.92 -6.32 -2.32
CA PRO A 103 -11.79 -6.73 -1.48
C PRO A 103 -11.90 -8.16 -0.96
N THR A 104 -13.11 -8.71 -0.84
CA THR A 104 -13.35 -10.08 -0.35
C THR A 104 -13.51 -11.11 -1.46
N ASP A 105 -13.49 -10.69 -2.73
CA ASP A 105 -13.65 -11.57 -3.88
C ASP A 105 -12.31 -12.19 -4.29
N VAL A 106 -12.29 -13.53 -4.42
CA VAL A 106 -11.13 -14.29 -4.87
C VAL A 106 -10.71 -13.89 -6.29
N CYS A 107 -11.64 -13.49 -7.15
CA CYS A 107 -11.33 -12.98 -8.49
C CYS A 107 -10.50 -11.68 -8.46
N SER A 108 -10.49 -10.95 -7.35
CA SER A 108 -9.66 -9.76 -7.17
C SER A 108 -8.19 -10.07 -6.88
N ALA A 109 -7.83 -11.32 -6.57
CA ALA A 109 -6.48 -11.70 -6.17
C ALA A 109 -5.39 -11.34 -7.20
N GLY A 110 -5.73 -11.37 -8.50
CA GLY A 110 -4.81 -11.01 -9.58
C GLY A 110 -4.67 -9.51 -9.85
N LYS A 111 -5.40 -8.64 -9.14
CA LYS A 111 -5.29 -7.19 -9.34
C LYS A 111 -3.95 -6.70 -8.79
N VAL A 112 -3.32 -5.78 -9.52
CA VAL A 112 -2.00 -5.19 -9.18
C VAL A 112 -1.95 -4.66 -7.74
N ALA A 113 -3.01 -3.99 -7.30
CA ALA A 113 -3.07 -3.47 -5.93
C ALA A 113 -3.06 -4.57 -4.86
N TYR A 114 -3.60 -5.76 -5.14
CA TYR A 114 -3.60 -6.89 -4.21
C TYR A 114 -2.23 -7.55 -4.13
N ILE A 115 -1.61 -7.75 -5.30
CA ILE A 115 -0.23 -8.22 -5.42
C ILE A 115 0.71 -7.26 -4.69
N ALA A 116 0.56 -5.95 -4.91
CA ALA A 116 1.35 -4.94 -4.22
C ALA A 116 1.11 -4.93 -2.70
N SER A 117 -0.12 -5.15 -2.23
CA SER A 117 -0.40 -5.33 -0.79
C SER A 117 0.32 -6.55 -0.23
N PHE A 118 0.42 -7.64 -1.00
CA PHE A 118 1.15 -8.83 -0.56
C PHE A 118 2.67 -8.60 -0.53
N LEU A 119 3.22 -7.90 -1.53
CA LEU A 119 4.65 -7.59 -1.61
C LEU A 119 5.09 -6.49 -0.63
N ASP A 120 4.15 -5.72 -0.08
CA ASP A 120 4.42 -4.77 0.99
C ASP A 120 4.65 -5.51 2.33
N PRO A 121 5.83 -5.39 2.94
CA PRO A 121 6.17 -6.09 4.19
C PRO A 121 5.20 -5.81 5.35
N ARG A 122 4.54 -4.64 5.35
CA ARG A 122 3.55 -4.26 6.37
C ARG A 122 2.23 -5.02 6.22
N HIS A 123 1.97 -5.55 5.03
CA HIS A 123 0.69 -6.11 4.62
C HIS A 123 0.78 -7.53 4.07
N LYS A 124 1.97 -8.13 4.02
CA LYS A 124 2.24 -9.47 3.49
C LYS A 124 1.37 -10.61 3.99
N HIS A 125 0.87 -10.53 5.23
CA HIS A 125 -0.06 -11.52 5.78
C HIS A 125 -1.51 -11.29 5.39
N LEU A 126 -1.80 -10.21 4.65
CA LEU A 126 -3.10 -9.85 4.11
C LEU A 126 -4.23 -9.96 5.16
N ARG A 127 -3.97 -9.57 6.41
CA ARG A 127 -4.88 -9.77 7.56
C ARG A 127 -6.25 -9.07 7.44
N PHE A 128 -6.41 -8.26 6.40
CA PHE A 128 -7.63 -7.52 6.08
C PHE A 128 -8.58 -8.30 5.16
N THR A 129 -8.22 -9.50 4.69
CA THR A 129 -9.05 -10.35 3.81
C THR A 129 -9.17 -11.79 4.31
N SER A 130 -10.05 -12.58 3.67
CA SER A 130 -10.26 -14.00 3.95
C SER A 130 -9.09 -14.86 3.47
N ASP A 131 -8.90 -16.01 4.11
CA ASP A 131 -7.79 -16.93 3.77
C ASP A 131 -7.86 -17.43 2.32
N ASP A 132 -9.05 -17.60 1.76
CA ASP A 132 -9.25 -17.98 0.35
C ASP A 132 -8.60 -16.97 -0.61
N VAL A 133 -8.80 -15.67 -0.36
CA VAL A 133 -8.19 -14.60 -1.16
C VAL A 133 -6.68 -14.58 -0.96
N LYS A 134 -6.19 -14.83 0.26
CA LYS A 134 -4.74 -14.88 0.54
C LYS A 134 -4.06 -15.97 -0.27
N VAL A 135 -4.61 -17.17 -0.26
CA VAL A 135 -4.10 -18.32 -1.01
C VAL A 135 -4.11 -18.01 -2.50
N ALA A 136 -5.18 -17.41 -3.03
CA ALA A 136 -5.26 -17.02 -4.43
C ALA A 136 -4.23 -15.94 -4.82
N VAL A 137 -3.96 -14.97 -3.95
CA VAL A 137 -2.92 -13.95 -4.19
C VAL A 137 -1.53 -14.60 -4.20
N GLN A 138 -1.23 -15.46 -3.23
CA GLN A 138 0.05 -16.17 -3.17
C GLN A 138 0.27 -17.07 -4.40
N ALA A 139 -0.76 -17.82 -4.80
CA ALA A 139 -0.73 -18.62 -6.02
C ALA A 139 -0.46 -17.74 -7.25
N LYS A 140 -1.08 -16.57 -7.34
CA LYS A 140 -0.86 -15.65 -8.47
C LYS A 140 0.55 -15.05 -8.47
N VAL A 141 1.10 -14.73 -7.31
CA VAL A 141 2.49 -14.24 -7.20
C VAL A 141 3.48 -15.33 -7.60
N SER A 142 3.27 -16.56 -7.14
CA SER A 142 4.08 -17.72 -7.56
C SER A 142 4.04 -17.91 -9.08
N ASP A 143 2.85 -17.89 -9.68
CA ASP A 143 2.66 -17.95 -11.14
C ASP A 143 3.41 -16.84 -11.89
N LEU A 144 3.36 -15.59 -11.39
CA LEU A 144 4.09 -14.46 -11.98
C LEU A 144 5.61 -14.60 -11.87
N LEU A 145 6.12 -15.20 -10.79
CA LEU A 145 7.55 -15.44 -10.62
C LEU A 145 8.04 -16.59 -11.50
N SER A 146 7.22 -17.64 -11.68
CA SER A 146 7.54 -18.79 -12.54
C SER A 146 7.40 -18.47 -14.04
N SER A 147 6.55 -17.53 -14.42
CA SER A 147 6.28 -17.15 -15.83
C SER A 147 7.21 -16.08 -16.38
N ARG A 148 8.31 -15.76 -15.69
CA ARG A 148 9.26 -14.69 -16.07
C ARG A 148 9.75 -14.88 -17.51
N PRO A 149 9.42 -13.97 -18.45
CA PRO A 149 10.14 -13.87 -19.71
C PRO A 149 11.56 -13.39 -19.42
N GLU A 150 12.56 -13.96 -20.10
CA GLU A 150 13.93 -13.43 -20.18
C GLU A 150 13.89 -11.90 -20.41
N PRO A 151 14.69 -11.11 -19.69
CA PRO A 151 14.64 -9.66 -19.83
C PRO A 151 15.09 -9.24 -21.24
N GLU A 152 14.18 -8.69 -22.05
CA GLU A 152 14.58 -7.81 -23.15
C GLU A 152 15.34 -6.63 -22.55
N LEU A 153 16.62 -6.51 -22.92
CA LEU A 153 17.51 -5.43 -22.54
C LEU A 153 16.92 -4.10 -22.99
N VAL A 154 16.21 -3.40 -22.10
CA VAL A 154 15.98 -1.97 -22.25
C VAL A 154 17.31 -1.27 -21.96
N GLU A 155 17.98 -0.85 -23.03
CA GLU A 155 19.19 -0.02 -22.99
C GLU A 155 18.93 1.22 -22.12
N ALA A 156 19.50 1.20 -20.91
CA ALA A 156 19.66 2.40 -20.12
C ALA A 156 20.73 3.26 -20.79
N VAL A 157 20.34 4.45 -21.24
CA VAL A 157 21.21 5.48 -21.81
C VAL A 157 22.32 5.82 -20.79
N ALA A 158 23.53 5.37 -21.09
CA ALA A 158 24.73 5.67 -20.33
C ALA A 158 25.15 7.13 -20.59
N VAL A 159 25.23 7.92 -19.51
CA VAL A 159 25.96 9.19 -19.51
C VAL A 159 27.36 8.88 -19.00
N GLU A 160 28.33 9.02 -19.90
CA GLU A 160 29.78 8.87 -19.70
C GLU A 160 30.32 9.77 -18.57
N PRO A 161 31.31 9.32 -17.79
CA PRO A 161 32.25 10.20 -17.10
C PRO A 161 33.63 10.18 -17.79
N GLU A 162 34.15 11.38 -18.08
CA GLU A 162 35.47 11.61 -18.66
C GLU A 162 36.63 11.08 -17.79
N GLU A 163 37.65 10.57 -18.49
CA GLU A 163 38.94 10.10 -18.01
C GLU A 163 39.87 11.20 -17.48
N THR A 164 40.76 10.84 -16.55
CA THR A 164 42.17 11.29 -16.53
C THR A 164 43.05 10.29 -15.75
N GLU A 165 43.73 9.40 -16.49
CA GLU A 165 45.19 9.12 -16.49
C GLU A 165 46.00 9.29 -15.16
N LEU A 166 46.81 8.33 -14.62
CA LEU A 166 47.93 7.55 -15.19
C LEU A 166 48.61 6.56 -14.17
N ARG A 167 49.40 5.61 -14.72
CA ARG A 167 50.53 4.78 -14.18
C ARG A 167 50.20 3.50 -13.36
N ALA A 168 50.84 2.33 -13.52
CA ALA A 168 52.02 1.90 -14.28
C ALA A 168 52.11 0.34 -14.44
N LYS A 169 52.71 -0.10 -15.56
CA LYS A 169 53.52 -1.33 -15.88
C LYS A 169 53.22 -2.72 -15.25
N LYS A 170 52.94 -3.67 -16.15
CA LYS A 170 52.87 -5.17 -16.07
C LYS A 170 54.13 -5.84 -15.46
N PRO A 171 54.03 -7.08 -14.90
CA PRO A 171 54.18 -8.27 -15.76
C PRO A 171 53.30 -9.51 -15.44
N ARG A 172 53.12 -10.28 -16.51
CA ARG A 172 52.80 -11.70 -16.74
C ARG A 172 52.46 -12.66 -15.57
N SER A 173 51.31 -13.31 -15.77
CA SER A 173 50.98 -14.74 -15.64
C SER A 173 51.55 -15.49 -14.45
N ASP A 174 50.67 -15.87 -13.52
CA ASP A 174 50.66 -17.22 -12.99
C ASP A 174 49.21 -17.67 -12.82
N ALA A 175 48.95 -18.88 -13.32
CA ALA A 175 47.66 -19.54 -13.28
C ALA A 175 47.17 -19.65 -11.83
N ALA A 176 46.00 -19.08 -11.56
CA ALA A 176 45.28 -19.33 -10.32
C ALA A 176 45.14 -20.85 -10.16
N SER A 177 45.55 -21.36 -9.01
CA SER A 177 45.33 -22.75 -8.61
C SER A 177 43.83 -23.04 -8.67
N VAL A 178 43.36 -23.58 -9.78
CA VAL A 178 42.03 -24.19 -9.85
C VAL A 178 42.08 -25.32 -8.84
N SER A 179 41.36 -25.14 -7.73
CA SER A 179 41.33 -26.10 -6.63
C SER A 179 41.04 -27.49 -7.21
N ALA A 180 41.87 -28.48 -6.91
CA ALA A 180 41.68 -29.85 -7.40
C ALA A 180 40.28 -30.39 -7.09
N ILE A 181 39.65 -29.87 -6.02
CA ILE A 181 38.25 -30.12 -5.65
C ILE A 181 37.29 -29.58 -6.73
N ALA A 182 37.46 -28.34 -7.20
CA ALA A 182 36.62 -27.75 -8.24
C ALA A 182 36.75 -28.48 -9.59
N ALA A 183 37.94 -28.99 -9.91
CA ALA A 183 38.15 -29.80 -11.10
C ALA A 183 37.53 -31.20 -11.02
N LEU A 184 37.42 -31.77 -9.81
CA LEU A 184 36.86 -33.11 -9.59
C LEU A 184 35.33 -33.12 -9.59
N PHE A 185 34.74 -32.09 -9.00
CA PHE A 185 33.29 -32.02 -8.78
C PHE A 185 32.56 -31.10 -9.77
N GLY A 186 33.29 -30.31 -10.56
CA GLY A 186 32.73 -29.26 -11.42
C GLY A 186 32.49 -27.95 -10.67
N GLU A 187 32.53 -26.82 -11.38
CA GLU A 187 32.18 -25.50 -10.81
C GLU A 187 30.69 -25.41 -10.37
N ASP A 188 29.92 -26.39 -10.77
CA ASP A 188 28.50 -26.61 -10.56
C ASP A 188 28.21 -27.41 -9.28
N TYR A 189 29.22 -27.98 -8.61
CA TYR A 189 29.03 -28.74 -7.36
C TYR A 189 28.54 -27.89 -6.18
N TYR A 190 28.94 -26.61 -6.16
CA TYR A 190 28.49 -25.63 -5.16
C TYR A 190 27.47 -24.64 -5.72
N LYS A 191 26.98 -24.84 -6.95
CA LYS A 191 25.85 -24.06 -7.42
C LYS A 191 24.64 -24.55 -6.62
N GLU A 192 24.29 -23.78 -5.58
CA GLU A 192 22.95 -23.84 -5.04
C GLU A 192 22.02 -23.64 -6.24
N ASP A 193 21.29 -24.70 -6.59
CA ASP A 193 20.20 -24.64 -7.56
C ASP A 193 19.39 -23.40 -7.22
N THR A 194 19.20 -22.55 -8.24
CA THR A 194 18.30 -21.39 -8.28
C THR A 194 17.33 -21.43 -7.12
N THR A 195 17.51 -20.57 -6.11
CA THR A 195 16.69 -20.53 -4.90
C THR A 195 15.23 -20.79 -5.27
N ASP A 196 14.72 -21.93 -4.82
CA ASP A 196 13.36 -22.37 -5.09
C ASP A 196 12.40 -21.22 -4.73
N ILE A 197 11.61 -20.76 -5.70
CA ILE A 197 10.73 -19.59 -5.57
C ILE A 197 9.80 -19.78 -4.36
N GLU A 198 9.35 -21.01 -4.13
CA GLU A 198 8.50 -21.33 -2.98
C GLU A 198 9.24 -21.16 -1.66
N SER A 199 10.50 -21.60 -1.58
CA SER A 199 11.36 -21.40 -0.40
C SER A 199 11.61 -19.92 -0.09
N GLU A 200 11.81 -19.09 -1.11
CA GLU A 200 12.01 -17.65 -0.96
C GLU A 200 10.73 -16.96 -0.49
N LEU A 201 9.59 -17.29 -1.09
CA LEU A 201 8.28 -16.77 -0.71
C LEU A 201 7.94 -17.15 0.74
N ASN A 202 8.24 -18.38 1.14
CA ASN A 202 8.05 -18.84 2.50
C ASN A 202 8.94 -18.07 3.50
N ARG A 203 10.22 -17.84 3.17
CA ARG A 203 11.11 -16.99 3.97
C ARG A 203 10.55 -15.57 4.11
N TYR A 204 10.12 -14.97 3.01
CA TYR A 204 9.48 -13.66 3.02
C TYR A 204 8.26 -13.61 3.95
N CYS A 205 7.39 -14.63 3.92
CA CYS A 205 6.24 -14.70 4.81
C CYS A 205 6.62 -14.87 6.29
N GLN A 206 7.78 -15.45 6.61
CA GLN A 206 8.24 -15.67 7.99
C GLN A 206 8.97 -14.46 8.61
N ASP A 207 9.51 -13.55 7.80
CA ASP A 207 10.23 -12.38 8.29
C ASP A 207 9.36 -11.48 9.20
N LYS A 208 10.00 -10.65 10.03
CA LYS A 208 9.26 -9.72 10.90
C LYS A 208 8.59 -8.60 10.10
N CYS A 209 7.31 -8.36 10.35
CA CYS A 209 6.58 -7.23 9.77
C CYS A 209 7.03 -5.91 10.41
N PRO A 210 7.37 -4.87 9.63
CA PRO A 210 7.55 -3.53 10.16
C PRO A 210 6.20 -2.91 10.60
N PRO A 211 6.22 -1.96 11.55
CA PRO A 211 5.06 -1.15 11.89
C PRO A 211 4.45 -0.43 10.67
N PRO A 212 3.12 -0.17 10.64
CA PRO A 212 2.44 0.48 9.51
C PRO A 212 2.99 1.86 9.15
N GLN A 213 3.61 2.56 10.10
CA GLN A 213 4.09 3.93 9.97
C GLN A 213 5.47 4.05 9.30
N ILE A 214 6.19 2.93 9.13
CA ILE A 214 7.50 2.92 8.46
C ILE A 214 7.29 2.91 6.94
N ASP A 215 8.11 3.65 6.20
CA ASP A 215 8.16 3.54 4.74
C ASP A 215 8.62 2.13 4.35
N PRO A 216 7.83 1.36 3.56
CA PRO A 216 8.23 0.03 3.14
C PRO A 216 9.58 0.03 2.40
N MET A 217 9.94 1.12 1.72
CA MET A 217 11.22 1.25 1.03
C MET A 217 12.41 1.32 2.00
N ASP A 218 12.21 1.86 3.20
CA ASP A 218 13.26 1.87 4.23
C ASP A 218 13.51 0.48 4.83
N TRP A 219 12.49 -0.39 4.84
CA TRP A 219 12.64 -1.79 5.24
C TRP A 219 13.36 -2.63 4.18
N ILE A 220 13.09 -2.38 2.90
CA ILE A 220 13.69 -3.12 1.78
C ILE A 220 15.16 -2.71 1.59
N LYS A 221 15.55 -1.49 1.97
CA LYS A 221 16.94 -1.06 1.89
C LYS A 221 17.81 -2.02 2.71
N PRO A 222 18.87 -2.61 2.11
CA PRO A 222 19.78 -3.44 2.87
C PRO A 222 20.36 -2.59 4.01
N ASP A 223 20.30 -3.11 5.22
CA ASP A 223 21.05 -2.57 6.34
C ASP A 223 22.51 -2.49 5.90
N LYS A 224 22.99 -1.27 5.59
CA LYS A 224 24.43 -1.02 5.32
C LYS A 224 25.34 -1.46 6.48
N LYS A 225 24.76 -1.92 7.60
CA LYS A 225 25.42 -2.44 8.79
C LYS A 225 25.67 -3.95 8.79
N ASN A 226 25.07 -4.75 7.88
CA ASN A 226 25.28 -6.20 7.84
C ASN A 226 26.20 -6.70 6.71
N CYS A 227 26.69 -5.83 5.81
CA CYS A 227 27.72 -6.21 4.83
C CYS A 227 29.16 -6.16 5.39
N ALA A 228 29.34 -6.04 6.70
CA ALA A 228 30.65 -6.02 7.35
C ALA A 228 30.69 -6.99 8.53
N LYS A 229 30.60 -8.29 8.23
CA LYS A 229 31.28 -9.29 9.07
C LYS A 229 31.98 -10.30 8.15
N PRO A 230 33.32 -10.39 8.21
CA PRO A 230 34.09 -11.45 7.57
C PRO A 230 33.86 -12.80 8.25
#